data_AF-A0A4Q1CCX9-F1
#
_entry.id   AF-A0A4Q1CCX9-F1
#
_cell.length_a   1.000
_cell.length_b   1.000
_cell.length_c   1.000
_cell.angle_alpha   90.00
_cell.angle_beta   90.00
_cell.angle_gamma   90.00
#
_symmetry.space_group_name_H-M   'P 1'
#
loop_
_entity.id
_entity.type
_entity.pdbx_description
1 polymer ?
#
loop_
_entity_poly.entity_id
_entity_poly.type
_entity_poly.pdbx_seq_one_letter_code
_entity_poly.pdbx_strand_id
1 'polypeptide(L)'
;RERGVDRIQVVANMVRDPNEGRVLYEKLTRVCEKFLADVSLNYLGCVPQDDWLRLSVQRQQPVVKAYPSSPAALAITEIARRTARWQAPTEPRGGVEFFLERILKQRGVAA
;
A
#
# COMPACT_ATOMS: atom_id res chain seq x y z
N ARG A 1 -19.13 -3.58 3.38
CA ARG A 1 -19.36 -4.11 2.02
C ARG A 1 -19.58 -3.00 0.98
N GLU A 2 -20.07 -1.82 1.35
CA GLU A 2 -20.50 -0.76 0.41
C GLU A 2 -19.40 0.13 -0.19
N ARG A 3 -18.11 -0.06 0.10
CA ARG A 3 -17.04 0.85 -0.34
C ARG A 3 -16.17 0.35 -1.50
N GLY A 4 -16.44 -0.84 -2.04
CA GLY A 4 -15.71 -1.39 -3.18
C GLY A 4 -14.19 -1.55 -2.98
N VAL A 5 -13.72 -1.63 -1.72
CA VAL A 5 -12.31 -1.80 -1.39
C VAL A 5 -12.04 -3.30 -1.18
N ASP A 6 -11.27 -3.87 -2.10
CA ASP A 6 -10.88 -5.28 -2.15
C ASP A 6 -9.42 -5.50 -1.75
N ARG A 7 -8.59 -4.45 -1.77
CA ARG A 7 -7.17 -4.51 -1.44
C ARG A 7 -6.76 -3.48 -0.40
N ILE A 8 -6.25 -3.96 0.72
CA ILE A 8 -5.79 -3.15 1.85
C ILE A 8 -4.29 -3.35 2.04
N GLN A 9 -3.56 -2.25 2.19
CA GLN A 9 -2.14 -2.23 2.51
C GLN A 9 -1.98 -1.91 3.99
N VAL A 10 -1.19 -2.72 4.70
CA VAL A 10 -1.07 -2.67 6.16
C VAL A 10 0.34 -2.26 6.55
N VAL A 11 0.44 -1.23 7.39
CA VAL A 11 1.69 -0.80 8.04
C VAL A 11 1.52 -0.99 9.55
N ALA A 12 2.41 -1.78 10.17
CA ALA A 12 2.44 -1.91 11.62
C ALA A 12 3.23 -0.75 12.24
N ASN A 13 2.61 0.07 13.08
CA ASN A 13 3.27 1.23 13.69
C ASN A 13 3.61 0.97 15.16
N MET A 14 4.65 1.66 15.67
CA MET A 14 5.14 1.54 17.04
C MET A 14 5.51 0.12 17.47
N VAL A 15 6.16 -0.63 16.59
CA VAL A 15 6.66 -1.97 16.92
C VAL A 15 7.99 -1.90 17.68
N ARG A 16 8.21 -2.82 18.60
CA ARG A 16 9.48 -3.00 19.33
C ARG A 16 10.53 -3.66 18.44
N ASP A 17 10.07 -4.57 17.58
CA ASP A 17 10.90 -5.29 16.62
C ASP A 17 10.09 -5.69 15.36
N PRO A 18 10.75 -6.07 14.26
CA PRO A 18 10.05 -6.45 13.02
C PRO A 18 9.14 -7.69 13.14
N ASN A 19 9.42 -8.60 14.08
CA ASN A 19 8.61 -9.80 14.28
C ASN A 19 7.26 -9.46 14.92
N GLU A 20 7.22 -8.50 15.86
CA GLU A 20 5.96 -7.98 16.41
C GLU A 20 5.02 -7.46 15.30
N GLY A 21 5.58 -6.73 14.32
CA GLY A 21 4.79 -6.24 13.17
C GLY A 21 4.20 -7.36 12.32
N ARG A 22 4.93 -8.46 12.13
CA ARG A 22 4.45 -9.65 11.41
C ARG A 22 3.33 -10.36 12.17
N VAL A 23 3.51 -10.57 13.48
CA VAL A 23 2.49 -11.21 14.32
C VAL A 23 1.21 -10.38 14.37
N LEU A 24 1.31 -9.04 14.45
CA LEU A 24 0.15 -8.14 14.37
C LEU A 24 -0.60 -8.29 13.04
N TYR A 25 0.14 -8.31 11.93
CA TYR A 25 -0.43 -8.51 10.60
C TYR A 25 -1.16 -9.85 10.48
N GLU A 26 -0.56 -10.95 10.94
CA GLU A 26 -1.19 -12.27 10.89
C GLU A 26 -2.49 -12.34 11.70
N LYS A 27 -2.52 -11.72 12.88
CA LYS A 27 -3.74 -11.62 13.68
C LYS A 27 -4.84 -10.87 12.93
N LEU A 28 -4.50 -9.75 12.30
CA LEU A 28 -5.45 -8.97 11.51
C LEU A 28 -5.97 -9.77 10.31
N THR A 29 -5.07 -10.44 9.58
CA THR A 29 -5.42 -11.29 8.44
C THR A 29 -6.40 -12.39 8.82
N ARG A 30 -6.18 -13.11 9.93
CA ARG A 30 -7.11 -14.16 10.39
C ARG A 30 -8.52 -13.64 10.68
N VAL A 31 -8.61 -12.43 11.25
CA VAL A 31 -9.90 -11.78 11.52
C VAL A 31 -10.56 -11.38 10.20
N CYS A 32 -9.81 -10.77 9.28
CA CYS A 32 -10.33 -10.41 7.96
C CYS A 32 -10.78 -11.63 7.15
N GLU A 33 -10.02 -12.73 7.13
CA GLU A 33 -10.42 -13.97 6.46
C GLU A 33 -11.74 -14.54 7.02
N LYS A 34 -11.95 -14.42 8.33
CA LYS A 34 -13.16 -14.92 8.99
C LYS A 34 -14.40 -14.08 8.69
N PHE A 35 -14.26 -12.75 8.55
CA PHE A 35 -15.40 -11.83 8.51
C PHE A 35 -15.54 -11.04 7.20
N LEU A 36 -14.50 -11.02 6.37
CA LEU A 36 -14.36 -10.19 5.16
C LEU A 36 -13.81 -11.03 4.00
N ALA A 37 -14.62 -11.98 3.51
CA ALA A 37 -14.22 -12.94 2.47
C ALA A 37 -13.64 -12.31 1.18
N ASP A 38 -14.04 -11.07 0.87
CA ASP A 38 -13.70 -10.39 -0.39
C ASP A 38 -12.56 -9.35 -0.22
N VAL A 39 -11.79 -9.41 0.87
CA VAL A 39 -10.73 -8.43 1.18
C VAL A 39 -9.36 -9.09 1.27
N SER A 40 -8.43 -8.61 0.45
CA SER A 40 -7.02 -9.00 0.48
C SER A 40 -6.19 -8.00 1.28
N LEU A 41 -5.44 -8.50 2.25
CA LEU A 41 -4.48 -7.71 3.02
C LEU A 41 -3.08 -7.94 2.47
N ASN A 42 -2.27 -6.88 2.47
CA ASN A 42 -0.86 -6.92 2.09
C ASN A 42 -0.02 -6.22 3.16
N TYR A 43 1.01 -6.90 3.66
CA TYR A 43 1.93 -6.32 4.63
C TYR A 43 2.99 -5.46 3.94
N LEU A 44 2.93 -4.15 4.14
CA LEU A 44 3.82 -3.19 3.49
C LEU A 44 5.13 -3.01 4.26
N GLY A 45 5.07 -3.09 5.59
CA GLY A 45 6.21 -2.96 6.48
C GLY A 45 5.80 -2.56 7.90
N CYS A 46 6.80 -2.20 8.71
CA CYS A 46 6.59 -1.69 10.06
C CYS A 46 7.41 -0.43 10.32
N VAL A 47 6.91 0.43 11.19
CA VAL A 47 7.60 1.60 11.75
C VAL A 47 7.87 1.30 13.23
N PRO A 48 9.15 1.29 13.66
CA PRO A 48 9.49 0.99 15.03
C PRO A 48 9.09 2.12 15.97
N GLN A 49 8.96 1.81 17.25
CA GLN A 49 8.92 2.82 18.30
C GLN A 49 10.25 3.57 18.33
N ASP A 50 10.19 4.91 18.24
CA ASP A 50 11.38 5.75 18.06
C ASP A 50 11.25 7.05 18.87
N ASP A 51 12.22 7.31 19.74
CA ASP A 51 12.27 8.53 20.55
C ASP A 51 12.50 9.79 19.70
N TRP A 52 13.24 9.66 18.60
CA TRP A 52 13.46 10.76 17.65
C TRP A 52 12.16 11.19 16.98
N LEU A 53 11.25 10.24 16.73
CA LEU A 53 9.92 10.56 16.23
C LEU A 53 9.15 11.41 17.24
N ARG A 54 9.17 11.05 18.54
CA ARG A 54 8.51 11.84 19.60
C ARG A 54 9.11 13.25 19.69
N LEU A 55 10.44 13.37 19.67
CA LEU A 55 11.12 14.66 19.68
C LEU A 55 10.78 15.51 18.45
N SER A 56 10.64 14.90 17.27
CA SER A 56 10.31 15.61 16.03
C SER A 56 8.92 16.24 16.08
N VAL A 57 7.95 15.52 16.67
CA VAL A 57 6.58 16.01 16.88
C VAL A 57 6.57 17.23 17.81
N GLN A 58 7.33 17.18 18.92
CA GLN A 58 7.47 18.32 19.83
C GLN A 58 8.07 19.55 19.14
N ARG A 59 8.97 19.34 18.18
CA ARG A 59 9.58 20.40 17.35
C ARG A 59 8.69 20.85 16.18
N GLN A 60 7.51 20.28 16.02
CA GLN A 60 6.60 20.55 14.89
C GLN A 60 7.28 20.33 13.52
N GLN A 61 8.20 19.38 13.45
CA GLN A 61 8.92 19.05 12.22
C GLN A 61 8.79 17.55 11.93
N PRO A 62 8.49 17.13 10.67
CA PRO A 62 8.41 15.72 10.33
C PRO A 62 9.71 14.98 10.67
N VAL A 63 9.62 13.76 11.23
CA VAL A 63 10.78 12.95 11.63
C VAL A 63 11.76 12.74 10.46
N VAL A 64 11.26 12.51 9.26
CA VAL A 64 12.08 12.35 8.04
C VAL A 64 12.89 13.60 7.67
N LYS A 65 12.46 14.78 8.13
CA LYS A 65 13.19 16.05 7.93
C LYS A 65 14.09 16.39 9.12
N ALA A 66 13.60 16.19 10.35
CA ALA A 66 14.34 16.53 11.57
C ALA A 66 15.47 15.54 11.88
N TYR A 67 15.21 14.25 11.65
CA TYR A 67 16.08 13.12 12.00
C TYR A 67 16.07 12.07 10.88
N PRO A 68 16.64 12.37 9.70
CA PRO A 68 16.53 11.49 8.52
C PRO A 68 17.14 10.09 8.71
N SER A 69 18.09 9.95 9.63
CA SER A 69 18.75 8.68 9.95
C SER A 69 18.08 7.92 11.11
N SER A 70 16.97 8.40 11.66
CA SER A 70 16.28 7.71 12.76
C SER A 70 15.62 6.41 12.27
N PRO A 71 15.46 5.39 13.14
CA PRO A 71 14.81 4.14 12.76
C PRO A 71 13.43 4.32 12.12
N ALA A 72 12.60 5.22 12.67
CA ALA A 72 11.29 5.52 12.09
C ALA A 72 11.38 6.24 10.74
N ALA A 73 12.31 7.20 10.60
CA ALA A 73 12.52 7.90 9.33
C ALA A 73 12.96 6.95 8.21
N LEU A 74 13.89 6.03 8.51
CA LEU A 74 14.34 5.01 7.57
C LEU A 74 13.21 4.05 7.17
N ALA A 75 12.41 3.59 8.15
CA ALA A 75 11.26 2.73 7.89
C ALA A 75 10.19 3.41 7.02
N ILE A 76 9.85 4.66 7.31
CA ILE A 76 8.89 5.45 6.51
C ILE A 76 9.43 5.66 5.09
N THR A 77 10.73 5.94 4.95
CA THR A 77 11.37 6.12 3.63
C THR A 77 11.36 4.83 2.82
N GLU A 78 11.60 3.67 3.45
CA GLU A 78 11.48 2.36 2.83
C GLU A 78 10.06 2.10 2.32
N ILE A 79 9.06 2.35 3.17
CA ILE A 79 7.64 2.22 2.82
C ILE A 79 7.31 3.12 1.64
N ALA A 80 7.70 4.40 1.69
CA ALA A 80 7.49 5.35 0.60
C ALA A 80 8.17 4.90 -0.70
N ARG A 81 9.36 4.29 -0.63
CA ARG A 81 10.04 3.76 -1.83
C ARG A 81 9.29 2.60 -2.46
N ARG A 82 8.67 1.74 -1.65
CA ARG A 82 7.84 0.63 -2.14
C ARG A 82 6.55 1.13 -2.77
N THR A 83 5.88 2.10 -2.14
CA THR A 83 4.63 2.65 -2.66
C THR A 83 4.83 3.53 -3.89
N ALA A 84 5.97 4.21 -4.02
CA ALA A 84 6.31 5.00 -5.20
C ALA A 84 6.41 4.16 -6.49
N ARG A 85 6.59 2.83 -6.36
CA ARG A 85 6.61 1.89 -7.49
C ARG A 85 5.22 1.36 -7.86
N TRP A 86 4.19 1.70 -7.09
CA TRP A 86 2.84 1.31 -7.45
C TRP A 86 2.45 2.06 -8.70
N GLN A 87 2.25 1.30 -9.77
CA GLN A 87 1.57 1.81 -10.93
C GLN A 87 0.15 2.12 -10.51
N ALA A 88 -0.35 3.31 -10.86
CA ALA A 88 -1.79 3.51 -10.92
C ALA A 88 -2.37 2.38 -11.78
N PRO A 89 -3.61 1.91 -11.51
CA PRO A 89 -4.26 0.99 -12.42
C PRO A 89 -4.17 1.60 -13.82
N THR A 90 -3.34 1.02 -14.67
CA THR A 90 -3.28 1.37 -16.08
C THR A 90 -4.62 0.88 -16.60
N GLU A 91 -5.64 1.74 -16.66
CA GLU A 91 -6.79 1.41 -17.48
C GLU A 91 -6.24 1.11 -18.88
N PRO A 92 -6.51 -0.10 -19.33
CA PRO A 92 -7.66 -0.26 -20.19
C PRO A 92 -8.66 -1.22 -19.52
N ARG A 93 -9.93 -0.83 -19.50
CA ARG A 93 -11.02 -1.81 -19.43
C ARG A 93 -10.98 -2.64 -20.72
N GLY A 94 -10.03 -3.56 -20.79
CA GLY A 94 -9.78 -4.46 -21.92
C GLY A 94 -10.79 -5.58 -21.93
N GLY A 95 -12.07 -5.23 -22.14
CA GLY A 95 -13.05 -6.16 -22.65
C GLY A 95 -12.90 -6.34 -24.16
N VAL A 96 -13.87 -7.04 -24.75
CA VAL A 96 -14.04 -7.36 -26.18
C VAL A 96 -13.86 -6.14 -27.11
N GLU A 97 -13.97 -4.91 -26.60
CA GLU A 97 -13.69 -3.64 -27.29
C GLU A 97 -12.31 -3.58 -27.96
N PHE A 98 -11.26 -4.15 -27.36
CA PHE A 98 -9.92 -4.18 -27.97
C PHE A 98 -9.82 -5.18 -29.14
N PHE A 99 -10.66 -6.21 -29.12
CA PHE A 99 -10.76 -7.19 -30.22
C PHE A 99 -11.57 -6.60 -31.38
N LEU A 100 -12.62 -5.82 -31.08
CA LEU A 100 -13.46 -5.14 -32.07
C LEU A 100 -12.70 -4.02 -32.79
N GLU A 101 -11.92 -3.18 -32.09
CA GLU A 101 -11.11 -2.15 -32.74
C GLU A 101 -10.11 -2.74 -33.74
N ARG A 102 -9.52 -3.89 -33.44
CA ARG A 102 -8.57 -4.57 -34.34
C ARG A 102 -9.28 -5.20 -35.55
N ILE A 103 -10.49 -5.74 -35.36
CA ILE A 103 -11.31 -6.30 -36.45
C ILE A 103 -11.89 -5.20 -37.35
N LEU A 104 -12.32 -4.08 -36.77
CA LEU A 104 -12.85 -2.92 -37.51
C LEU A 104 -11.73 -2.17 -38.25
N LYS A 105 -10.53 -2.04 -37.69
CA LYS A 105 -9.37 -1.52 -38.43
C LYS A 105 -8.90 -2.44 -39.56
N GLN A 106 -9.10 -3.75 -39.44
CA GLN A 106 -8.69 -4.73 -40.44
C GLN A 106 -9.76 -4.94 -41.53
N ARG A 107 -11.02 -4.57 -41.27
CA ARG A 107 -12.09 -4.46 -42.25
C ARG A 107 -12.36 -2.99 -42.55
N GLY A 108 -11.56 -2.40 -43.43
CA GLY A 108 -11.95 -1.16 -44.09
C GLY A 108 -13.32 -1.33 -44.74
N VAL A 109 -14.35 -0.74 -44.13
CA VAL A 109 -15.64 -0.45 -44.76
C VAL A 109 -15.82 1.06 -44.61
N ALA A 110 -15.88 1.70 -45.77
CA ALA A 110 -15.80 3.13 -45.99
C ALA A 110 -17.02 3.91 -45.48
N ALA A 111 -16.75 5.12 -45.01
CA ALA A 111 -17.35 6.33 -45.59
C ALA A 111 -16.20 7.30 -45.88
#